data_AF-A0A1I2J1L5-F1
#
_entry.id   AF-A0A1I2J1L5-F1
#
_cell.length_a   1.000
_cell.length_b   1.000
_cell.length_c   1.000
_cell.angle_alpha   90.00
_cell.angle_beta   90.00
_cell.angle_gamma   90.00
#
_symmetry.space_group_name_H-M   'P 1'
#
loop_
_entity.id
_entity.type
_entity.pdbx_description
1 polymer ?
#
loop_
_entity_poly.entity_id
_entity_poly.type
_entity_poly.pdbx_seq_one_letter_code
_entity_poly.pdbx_strand_id
1 'polypeptide(L)'
;MGLPPVWVRRLVIAPVVVLLAFTLLTTLPIWLILALAVSPLVPGRLRVPRLVFLVIVYLVWDAIELVSLAVLWVASGFGLRIRGPWFQRAHYVLTGRFLSVLFWFARWSLHLEIDVVGTDPDTAQPGRPEIVVSRHAGPGDSFTLIHALVNWFAREPRIVLKAALQWDPAVDVLLNRLPNRFISPGRTRTATLEDQIGELATGLDDNDAFVIFPEGGNFTPGRKVSAIARLRARGLHDMAVRAEGLRNLLPPKPGGLLAAIDAAPDAGVIFVAHTGLDRMVSVADVWRELPMDKRLVMRFWSVPPEEVPTGEQERTEWLYDWWARIDAWIDENRPAPRPLWTPRGR
;
A
#
# COMPACT_ATOMS: atom_id res chain seq x y z
N MET A 1 14.63 -3.46 14.56
CA MET A 1 14.69 -4.88 14.98
C MET A 1 14.66 -5.74 13.73
N GLY A 2 15.45 -6.81 13.69
CA GLY A 2 15.39 -7.77 12.57
C GLY A 2 14.10 -8.58 12.60
N LEU A 3 13.64 -9.05 11.44
CA LEU A 3 12.53 -9.99 11.37
C LEU A 3 12.91 -11.33 11.99
N PRO A 4 12.02 -11.99 12.75
CA PRO A 4 12.22 -13.36 13.19
C PRO A 4 12.40 -14.32 12.01
N PRO A 5 13.10 -15.46 12.19
CA PRO A 5 13.18 -16.51 11.18
C PRO A 5 11.79 -16.97 10.71
N VAL A 6 11.70 -17.41 9.45
CA VAL A 6 10.42 -17.81 8.82
C VAL A 6 9.67 -18.84 9.66
N TRP A 7 10.37 -19.83 10.23
CA TRP A 7 9.72 -20.86 11.06
C TRP A 7 9.05 -20.27 12.31
N VAL A 8 9.65 -19.25 12.94
CA VAL A 8 9.03 -18.57 14.09
C VAL A 8 7.77 -17.85 13.64
N ARG A 9 7.84 -17.13 12.52
CA ARG A 9 6.68 -16.39 11.99
C ARG A 9 5.53 -17.33 11.62
N ARG A 10 5.83 -18.47 10.99
CA ARG A 10 4.85 -19.43 10.49
C ARG A 10 4.30 -20.38 11.54
N LEU A 11 5.13 -20.86 12.48
CA LEU A 11 4.76 -21.91 13.43
C LEU A 11 4.46 -21.38 14.84
N VAL A 12 4.84 -20.14 15.14
CA VAL A 12 4.59 -19.52 16.45
C VAL A 12 3.70 -18.30 16.29
N ILE A 13 4.14 -17.28 15.55
CA ILE A 13 3.42 -16.00 15.48
C ILE A 13 2.05 -16.17 14.82
N ALA A 14 1.96 -16.79 13.63
CA ALA A 14 0.69 -16.99 12.95
C ALA A 14 -0.33 -17.79 13.79
N PRO A 15 0.01 -18.97 14.37
CA PRO A 15 -0.92 -19.67 15.27
C PRO A 15 -1.30 -18.87 16.52
N VAL A 16 -0.36 -18.14 17.13
CA VAL A 16 -0.64 -17.27 18.28
C VAL A 16 -1.64 -16.18 17.92
N VAL A 17 -1.54 -15.58 16.73
CA VAL A 17 -2.51 -14.57 16.27
C VAL A 17 -3.90 -15.18 16.11
N VAL A 18 -4.02 -16.39 15.56
CA VAL A 18 -5.31 -17.09 15.46
C VAL A 18 -5.90 -17.39 16.85
N LEU A 19 -5.09 -17.90 17.78
CA LEU A 19 -5.52 -18.16 19.16
C LEU A 19 -5.91 -16.88 19.89
N LEU A 20 -5.15 -15.80 19.69
CA LEU A 20 -5.42 -14.48 20.25
C LEU A 20 -6.75 -13.93 19.70
N ALA A 21 -6.96 -13.99 18.39
CA ALA A 21 -8.21 -13.56 17.76
C ALA A 21 -9.41 -14.33 18.31
N PHE A 22 -9.32 -15.65 18.41
CA PHE A 22 -10.36 -16.49 19.00
C PHE A 22 -10.64 -16.12 20.47
N THR A 23 -9.58 -15.93 21.26
CA THR A 23 -9.69 -15.56 22.68
C THR A 23 -10.35 -14.19 22.85
N LEU A 24 -9.90 -13.18 22.09
CA LEU A 24 -10.44 -11.82 22.15
C LEU A 24 -11.89 -11.76 21.67
N LEU A 25 -12.24 -12.52 20.62
CA LEU A 25 -13.61 -12.59 20.11
C LEU A 25 -14.56 -13.23 21.12
N THR A 26 -14.17 -14.35 21.74
CA THR A 26 -14.98 -15.05 22.75
C THR A 26 -15.10 -14.26 24.05
N THR A 27 -14.11 -13.43 24.38
CA THR A 27 -14.11 -12.54 25.55
C THR A 27 -14.50 -11.09 25.21
N LEU A 28 -15.03 -10.83 24.01
CA LEU A 28 -15.36 -9.48 23.52
C LEU A 28 -16.21 -8.65 24.50
N PRO A 29 -17.27 -9.19 25.14
CA PRO A 29 -18.06 -8.40 26.09
C PRO A 29 -17.23 -7.85 27.25
N ILE A 30 -16.26 -8.62 27.74
CA ILE A 30 -15.37 -8.23 28.83
C ILE A 30 -14.51 -7.04 28.39
N TRP A 31 -13.91 -7.13 27.20
CA TRP A 31 -13.07 -6.05 26.66
C TRP A 31 -13.86 -4.77 26.40
N LEU A 32 -15.09 -4.87 25.93
CA LEU A 32 -15.95 -3.71 25.72
C LEU A 32 -16.37 -3.04 27.03
N ILE A 33 -16.66 -3.83 28.08
CA ILE A 33 -16.95 -3.30 29.42
C ILE A 33 -15.72 -2.60 30.01
N LEU A 34 -14.54 -3.22 29.92
CA LEU A 34 -13.28 -2.61 30.36
C LEU A 34 -12.98 -1.32 29.59
N ALA A 35 -13.15 -1.36 28.26
CA ALA A 35 -12.97 -0.19 27.41
C ALA A 35 -13.94 0.94 27.75
N LEU A 36 -15.19 0.61 28.09
CA LEU A 36 -16.20 1.57 28.52
C LEU A 36 -15.83 2.18 29.88
N ALA A 37 -15.31 1.39 30.82
CA ALA A 37 -14.83 1.86 32.11
C ALA A 37 -13.61 2.80 32.00
N VAL A 38 -12.74 2.57 31.02
CA VAL A 38 -11.58 3.44 30.72
C VAL A 38 -11.98 4.66 29.88
N SER A 39 -13.11 4.60 29.16
CA SER A 39 -13.54 5.67 28.24
C SER A 39 -13.61 7.08 28.86
N PRO A 40 -13.96 7.29 30.15
CA PRO A 40 -13.93 8.62 30.77
C PRO A 40 -12.53 9.24 30.92
N LEU A 41 -11.47 8.41 30.90
CA LEU A 41 -10.08 8.86 31.05
C LEU A 41 -9.47 9.39 29.74
N VAL A 42 -10.17 9.20 28.62
CA VAL A 42 -9.67 9.54 27.28
C VAL A 42 -10.67 10.47 26.58
N PRO A 43 -10.22 11.56 25.95
CA PRO A 43 -11.11 12.44 25.20
C PRO A 43 -11.73 11.72 24.00
N GLY A 44 -13.05 11.77 23.91
CA GLY A 44 -13.86 11.25 22.80
C GLY A 44 -14.91 10.22 23.25
N ARG A 45 -16.18 10.45 22.88
CA ARG A 45 -17.29 9.56 23.22
C ARG A 45 -17.10 8.17 22.62
N LEU A 46 -17.11 7.14 23.48
CA LEU A 46 -16.95 5.73 23.11
C LEU A 46 -15.69 5.45 22.28
N ARG A 47 -14.68 6.31 22.36
CA ARG A 47 -13.46 6.19 21.56
C ARG A 47 -12.72 4.90 21.87
N VAL A 48 -12.51 4.61 23.15
CA VAL A 48 -11.79 3.41 23.62
C VAL A 48 -12.54 2.12 23.23
N PRO A 49 -13.87 1.99 23.47
CA PRO A 49 -14.63 0.85 22.96
C PRO A 49 -14.54 0.64 21.44
N ARG A 50 -14.63 1.71 20.64
CA ARG A 50 -14.50 1.61 19.17
C ARG A 50 -13.12 1.10 18.76
N LEU A 51 -12.06 1.61 19.39
CA LEU A 51 -10.69 1.18 19.14
C LEU A 51 -10.49 -0.29 19.47
N VAL A 52 -10.94 -0.73 20.65
CA VAL A 52 -10.89 -2.13 21.06
C VAL A 52 -11.65 -3.01 20.07
N PHE A 53 -12.86 -2.61 19.70
CA PHE A 53 -13.66 -3.31 18.69
C PHE A 53 -12.93 -3.42 17.34
N LEU A 54 -12.35 -2.34 16.83
CA LEU A 54 -11.61 -2.32 15.56
C LEU A 54 -10.37 -3.22 15.59
N VAL A 55 -9.62 -3.20 16.67
CA VAL A 55 -8.44 -4.07 16.85
C VAL A 55 -8.87 -5.54 16.85
N ILE A 56 -9.95 -5.88 17.56
CA ILE A 56 -10.46 -7.26 17.58
C ILE A 56 -10.97 -7.68 16.19
N VAL A 57 -11.72 -6.81 15.50
CA VAL A 57 -12.18 -7.07 14.13
C VAL A 57 -11.00 -7.31 13.19
N TYR A 58 -9.94 -6.49 13.27
CA TYR A 58 -8.73 -6.67 12.47
C TYR A 58 -8.05 -8.01 12.76
N LEU A 59 -7.88 -8.37 14.04
CA LEU A 59 -7.25 -9.64 14.42
C LEU A 59 -8.09 -10.85 13.97
N VAL A 60 -9.42 -10.76 14.05
CA VAL A 60 -10.31 -11.81 13.54
C VAL A 60 -10.21 -11.90 12.01
N TRP A 61 -10.17 -10.77 11.32
CA TRP A 61 -9.98 -10.72 9.88
C TRP A 61 -8.64 -11.36 9.46
N ASP A 62 -7.53 -11.01 10.11
CA ASP A 62 -6.20 -11.58 9.88
C ASP A 62 -6.19 -13.10 10.16
N ALA A 63 -6.81 -13.53 11.27
CA ALA A 63 -6.90 -14.95 11.61
C ALA A 63 -7.71 -15.76 10.59
N ILE A 64 -8.83 -15.22 10.07
CA ILE A 64 -9.61 -15.89 9.02
C ILE A 64 -8.79 -15.96 7.72
N GLU A 65 -7.98 -14.95 7.42
CA GLU A 65 -7.08 -14.96 6.27
C GLU A 65 -6.02 -16.05 6.43
N LEU A 66 -5.36 -16.14 7.58
CA LEU A 66 -4.37 -17.18 7.89
C LEU A 66 -4.96 -18.59 7.78
N VAL A 67 -6.17 -18.80 8.29
CA VAL A 67 -6.88 -20.09 8.15
C VAL A 67 -7.17 -20.39 6.68
N SER A 68 -7.64 -19.41 5.91
CA SER A 68 -7.89 -19.56 4.47
C SER A 68 -6.61 -19.89 3.70
N LEU A 69 -5.50 -19.23 4.04
CA LEU A 69 -4.17 -19.49 3.48
C LEU A 69 -3.64 -20.88 3.90
N ALA A 70 -3.96 -21.36 5.10
CA ALA A 70 -3.63 -22.72 5.51
C ALA A 70 -4.43 -23.76 4.71
N VAL A 71 -5.72 -23.51 4.45
CA VAL A 71 -6.56 -24.35 3.58
C VAL A 71 -6.00 -24.42 2.16
N LEU A 72 -5.64 -23.27 1.56
CA LEU A 72 -5.00 -23.23 0.23
C LEU A 72 -3.66 -23.99 0.22
N TRP A 73 -2.90 -23.91 1.31
CA TRP A 73 -1.64 -24.65 1.43
C TRP A 73 -1.86 -26.16 1.45
N VAL A 74 -2.82 -26.65 2.24
CA VAL A 74 -3.20 -28.07 2.24
C VAL A 74 -3.71 -28.51 0.87
N ALA A 75 -4.63 -27.74 0.27
CA ALA A 75 -5.21 -28.04 -1.04
C ALA A 75 -4.15 -28.07 -2.16
N SER A 76 -3.06 -27.32 -2.03
CA SER A 76 -1.92 -27.33 -2.96
C SER A 76 -0.96 -28.53 -2.80
N GLY A 77 -1.32 -29.50 -1.93
CA GLY A 77 -0.46 -30.62 -1.57
C GLY A 77 0.66 -30.17 -0.63
N PHE A 78 0.30 -29.51 0.48
CA PHE A 78 1.25 -29.01 1.48
C PHE A 78 2.32 -28.08 0.89
N GLY A 79 1.93 -27.26 -0.09
CA GLY A 79 2.79 -26.27 -0.73
C GLY A 79 3.39 -26.69 -2.07
N LEU A 80 3.27 -27.96 -2.48
CA LEU A 80 3.91 -28.45 -3.70
C LEU A 80 3.48 -27.70 -4.97
N ARG A 81 2.21 -27.28 -5.05
CA ARG A 81 1.66 -26.51 -6.19
C ARG A 81 1.28 -25.07 -5.83
N ILE A 82 1.71 -24.55 -4.68
CA ILE A 82 1.21 -23.25 -4.16
C ILE A 82 1.52 -22.06 -5.06
N ARG A 83 2.58 -22.17 -5.87
CA ARG A 83 3.01 -21.17 -6.86
C ARG A 83 2.50 -21.45 -8.28
N GLY A 84 1.65 -22.46 -8.46
CA GLY A 84 1.04 -22.75 -9.76
C GLY A 84 -0.02 -21.70 -10.12
N PRO A 85 -0.33 -21.50 -11.41
CA PRO A 85 -1.23 -20.43 -11.87
C PRO A 85 -2.61 -20.44 -11.20
N TRP A 86 -3.19 -21.63 -11.01
CA TRP A 86 -4.49 -21.77 -10.34
C TRP A 86 -4.45 -21.27 -8.89
N PHE A 87 -3.38 -21.63 -8.15
CA PHE A 87 -3.25 -21.21 -6.75
C PHE A 87 -2.89 -19.73 -6.66
N GLN A 88 -2.05 -19.19 -7.55
CA GLN A 88 -1.79 -17.74 -7.58
C GLN A 88 -3.08 -16.95 -7.80
N ARG A 89 -3.89 -17.33 -8.80
CA ARG A 89 -5.22 -16.73 -9.01
C ARG A 89 -6.13 -16.87 -7.79
N ALA A 90 -6.13 -18.02 -7.12
CA ALA A 90 -6.89 -18.20 -5.88
C ALA A 90 -6.44 -17.24 -4.76
N HIS A 91 -5.14 -16.98 -4.63
CA HIS A 91 -4.62 -15.98 -3.68
C HIS A 91 -4.98 -14.54 -4.09
N TYR A 92 -5.01 -14.20 -5.38
CA TYR A 92 -5.48 -12.89 -5.83
C TYR A 92 -6.99 -12.69 -5.56
N VAL A 93 -7.81 -13.70 -5.83
CA VAL A 93 -9.25 -13.66 -5.48
C VAL A 93 -9.45 -13.55 -3.97
N LEU A 94 -8.66 -14.27 -3.17
CA LEU A 94 -8.67 -14.16 -1.72
C LEU A 94 -8.33 -12.73 -1.29
N THR A 95 -7.23 -12.18 -1.80
CA THR A 95 -6.81 -10.78 -1.57
C THR A 95 -7.95 -9.81 -1.85
N GLY A 96 -8.60 -9.94 -3.01
CA GLY A 96 -9.72 -9.09 -3.40
C GLY A 96 -10.88 -9.11 -2.39
N ARG A 97 -11.30 -10.31 -1.98
CA ARG A 97 -12.36 -10.50 -0.98
C ARG A 97 -12.00 -9.92 0.37
N PHE A 98 -10.81 -10.21 0.88
CA PHE A 98 -10.35 -9.73 2.19
C PHE A 98 -10.23 -8.21 2.21
N LEU A 99 -9.66 -7.60 1.15
CA LEU A 99 -9.61 -6.15 1.02
C LEU A 99 -11.01 -5.54 0.93
N SER A 100 -11.93 -6.14 0.19
CA SER A 100 -13.31 -5.66 0.11
C SER A 100 -14.01 -5.66 1.49
N VAL A 101 -13.81 -6.71 2.29
CA VAL A 101 -14.32 -6.78 3.67
C VAL A 101 -13.65 -5.73 4.56
N LEU A 102 -12.33 -5.57 4.48
CA LEU A 102 -11.58 -4.57 5.26
C LEU A 102 -12.07 -3.14 4.95
N PHE A 103 -12.21 -2.81 3.67
CA PHE A 103 -12.72 -1.50 3.25
C PHE A 103 -14.21 -1.31 3.56
N TRP A 104 -15.01 -2.37 3.55
CA TRP A 104 -16.39 -2.31 4.04
C TRP A 104 -16.44 -1.98 5.54
N PHE A 105 -15.62 -2.64 6.36
CA PHE A 105 -15.49 -2.29 7.78
C PHE A 105 -14.99 -0.86 7.97
N ALA A 106 -14.01 -0.42 7.18
CA ALA A 106 -13.51 0.96 7.24
C ALA A 106 -14.62 1.97 6.89
N ARG A 107 -15.39 1.74 5.82
CA ARG A 107 -16.55 2.57 5.45
C ARG A 107 -17.58 2.65 6.59
N TRP A 108 -17.96 1.50 7.14
CA TRP A 108 -19.01 1.41 8.14
C TRP A 108 -18.59 1.96 9.52
N SER A 109 -17.41 1.59 10.00
CA SER A 109 -16.94 1.93 11.35
C SER A 109 -16.24 3.29 11.41
N LEU A 110 -15.54 3.66 10.33
CA LEU A 110 -14.73 4.86 10.29
C LEU A 110 -15.38 5.99 9.51
N HIS A 111 -16.41 5.75 8.68
CA HIS A 111 -16.97 6.74 7.74
C HIS A 111 -15.98 7.19 6.66
N LEU A 112 -15.15 6.23 6.21
CA LEU A 112 -14.24 6.45 5.09
C LEU A 112 -15.02 6.53 3.77
N GLU A 113 -14.94 7.64 3.06
CA GLU A 113 -15.42 7.77 1.68
C GLU A 113 -14.20 7.64 0.74
N ILE A 114 -14.30 6.86 -0.33
CA ILE A 114 -13.24 6.75 -1.34
C ILE A 114 -13.84 7.15 -2.68
N ASP A 115 -13.34 8.24 -3.23
CA ASP A 115 -13.76 8.78 -4.51
C ASP A 115 -12.61 8.72 -5.50
N VAL A 116 -12.91 8.23 -6.69
CA VAL A 116 -11.99 8.27 -7.82
C VAL A 116 -12.40 9.46 -8.69
N VAL A 117 -11.48 10.40 -8.88
CA VAL A 117 -11.70 11.62 -9.66
C VAL A 117 -10.98 11.49 -11.00
N GLY A 118 -11.74 11.61 -12.07
CA GLY A 118 -11.27 11.48 -13.44
C GLY A 118 -12.36 10.89 -14.34
N THR A 119 -12.05 10.70 -15.61
CA THR A 119 -12.80 9.75 -16.44
C THR A 119 -12.71 8.37 -15.81
N ASP A 120 -13.71 7.52 -16.08
CA ASP A 120 -13.64 6.09 -15.78
C ASP A 120 -12.24 5.62 -16.21
N PRO A 121 -11.47 4.93 -15.35
CA PRO A 121 -10.09 4.72 -15.66
C PRO A 121 -9.99 3.80 -16.88
N ASP A 122 -9.80 4.39 -18.06
CA ASP A 122 -9.10 3.78 -19.21
C ASP A 122 -7.62 3.50 -18.83
N THR A 123 -7.39 3.14 -17.57
CA THR A 123 -6.10 2.79 -16.98
C THR A 123 -5.97 1.30 -17.11
N ALA A 124 -5.76 0.95 -18.37
CA ALA A 124 -5.45 -0.34 -18.93
C ALA A 124 -5.77 -0.17 -20.39
N GLN A 125 -4.77 -0.18 -21.26
CA GLN A 125 -5.06 -0.78 -22.56
C GLN A 125 -5.41 -2.24 -22.24
N PRO A 126 -6.67 -2.68 -22.39
CA PRO A 126 -7.05 -4.03 -22.00
C PRO A 126 -6.18 -5.03 -22.75
N GLY A 127 -5.67 -6.04 -22.06
CA GLY A 127 -4.76 -7.03 -22.66
C GLY A 127 -3.29 -6.63 -22.67
N ARG A 128 -2.87 -5.63 -21.87
CA ARG A 128 -1.46 -5.29 -21.65
C ARG A 128 -1.12 -5.18 -20.16
N PRO A 129 0.11 -5.55 -19.76
CA PRO A 129 0.61 -5.33 -18.41
C PRO A 129 0.80 -3.85 -18.10
N GLU A 130 0.89 -3.53 -16.80
CA GLU A 130 1.03 -2.15 -16.32
C GLU A 130 2.15 -1.98 -15.32
N ILE A 131 2.82 -0.83 -15.38
CA ILE A 131 3.73 -0.32 -14.35
C ILE A 131 3.01 0.81 -13.62
N VAL A 132 2.56 0.53 -12.40
CA VAL A 132 1.82 1.45 -11.55
C VAL A 132 2.79 2.22 -10.65
N VAL A 133 2.88 3.53 -10.88
CA VAL A 133 3.77 4.46 -10.18
C VAL A 133 2.95 5.33 -9.25
N SER A 134 3.10 5.13 -7.95
CA SER A 134 2.32 5.86 -6.93
C SER A 134 3.23 6.56 -5.92
N ARG A 135 2.72 7.66 -5.36
CA ARG A 135 3.28 8.22 -4.11
C ARG A 135 3.05 7.29 -2.92
N HIS A 136 3.86 7.43 -1.87
CA HIS A 136 3.71 6.68 -0.61
C HIS A 136 3.44 7.67 0.55
N ALA A 137 2.19 7.82 0.98
CA ALA A 137 1.82 8.75 2.06
C ALA A 137 1.50 8.05 3.39
N GLY A 138 1.34 6.71 3.40
CA GLY A 138 1.11 5.89 4.59
C GLY A 138 0.88 4.41 4.25
N PRO A 139 0.80 3.53 5.27
CA PRO A 139 0.51 2.11 5.06
C PRO A 139 -0.89 1.89 4.46
N GLY A 140 -1.89 2.70 4.85
CA GLY A 140 -3.26 2.58 4.34
C GLY A 140 -3.37 2.81 2.82
N ASP A 141 -2.53 3.68 2.25
CA ASP A 141 -2.58 4.01 0.82
C ASP A 141 -2.24 2.83 -0.06
N SER A 142 -1.26 2.02 0.36
CA SER A 142 -0.89 0.81 -0.36
C SER A 142 -2.06 -0.16 -0.37
N PHE A 143 -2.76 -0.36 0.75
CA PHE A 143 -3.96 -1.19 0.78
C PHE A 143 -5.07 -0.65 -0.13
N THR A 144 -5.27 0.67 -0.19
CA THR A 144 -6.27 1.26 -1.10
C THR A 144 -5.88 1.07 -2.56
N LEU A 145 -4.62 1.30 -2.92
CA LEU A 145 -4.12 1.07 -4.27
C LEU A 145 -4.30 -0.39 -4.70
N ILE A 146 -3.92 -1.34 -3.84
CA ILE A 146 -4.08 -2.76 -4.15
C ILE A 146 -5.57 -3.13 -4.21
N HIS A 147 -6.42 -2.57 -3.35
CA HIS A 147 -7.87 -2.79 -3.42
C HIS A 147 -8.44 -2.30 -4.76
N ALA A 148 -8.03 -1.12 -5.21
CA ALA A 148 -8.43 -0.57 -6.51
C ALA A 148 -7.96 -1.47 -7.67
N LEU A 149 -6.68 -1.84 -7.70
CA LEU A 149 -6.11 -2.72 -8.73
C LEU A 149 -6.85 -4.06 -8.80
N VAL A 150 -7.02 -4.74 -7.67
CA VAL A 150 -7.63 -6.09 -7.64
C VAL A 150 -9.14 -6.06 -7.85
N ASN A 151 -9.86 -5.14 -7.20
CA ASN A 151 -11.34 -5.20 -7.15
C ASN A 151 -12.04 -4.26 -8.14
N TRP A 152 -11.37 -3.20 -8.61
CA TRP A 152 -11.96 -2.28 -9.59
C TRP A 152 -11.39 -2.52 -10.99
N PHE A 153 -10.08 -2.81 -11.08
CA PHE A 153 -9.40 -2.97 -12.37
C PHE A 153 -9.07 -4.42 -12.74
N ALA A 154 -9.44 -5.39 -11.89
CA ALA A 154 -9.19 -6.83 -12.11
C ALA A 154 -7.72 -7.16 -12.44
N ARG A 155 -6.79 -6.40 -11.88
CA ARG A 155 -5.34 -6.58 -12.02
C ARG A 155 -4.79 -7.55 -10.98
N GLU A 156 -3.66 -8.18 -11.31
CA GLU A 156 -2.85 -9.05 -10.45
C GLU A 156 -1.56 -8.31 -10.03
N PRO A 157 -1.53 -7.66 -8.85
CA PRO A 157 -0.40 -6.81 -8.50
C PRO A 157 0.86 -7.60 -8.15
N ARG A 158 2.01 -7.11 -8.64
CA ARG A 158 3.36 -7.51 -8.24
C ARG A 158 4.03 -6.32 -7.58
N ILE A 159 4.40 -6.45 -6.31
CA ILE A 159 4.72 -5.29 -5.47
C ILE A 159 6.11 -5.48 -4.84
N VAL A 160 6.87 -4.38 -4.78
CA VAL A 160 8.08 -4.27 -3.97
C VAL A 160 7.74 -3.65 -2.62
N LEU A 161 7.96 -4.41 -1.54
CA LEU A 161 7.48 -4.06 -0.20
C LEU A 161 8.64 -3.95 0.79
N LYS A 162 8.46 -3.12 1.83
CA LYS A 162 9.38 -3.12 2.98
C LYS A 162 9.27 -4.43 3.74
N ALA A 163 10.40 -5.02 4.09
CA ALA A 163 10.45 -6.26 4.86
C ALA A 163 9.65 -6.20 6.18
N ALA A 164 9.54 -5.02 6.81
CA ALA A 164 8.77 -4.81 8.03
C ALA A 164 7.28 -5.17 7.92
N LEU A 165 6.69 -5.19 6.71
CA LEU A 165 5.31 -5.64 6.51
C LEU A 165 5.12 -7.13 6.87
N GLN A 166 6.20 -7.92 6.90
CA GLN A 166 6.15 -9.34 7.31
C GLN A 166 5.93 -9.53 8.83
N TRP A 167 5.78 -8.46 9.60
CA TRP A 167 5.31 -8.55 10.99
C TRP A 167 3.83 -8.89 11.09
N ASP A 168 3.06 -8.52 10.06
CA ASP A 168 1.70 -8.99 9.89
C ASP A 168 1.73 -10.41 9.32
N PRO A 169 1.21 -11.43 10.03
CA PRO A 169 1.39 -12.82 9.59
C PRO A 169 0.60 -13.15 8.32
N ALA A 170 -0.61 -12.62 8.13
CA ALA A 170 -1.39 -12.88 6.93
C ALA A 170 -0.70 -12.28 5.70
N VAL A 171 -0.29 -11.01 5.78
CA VAL A 171 0.50 -10.32 4.75
C VAL A 171 1.82 -11.06 4.48
N ASP A 172 2.53 -11.50 5.52
CA ASP A 172 3.75 -12.30 5.36
C ASP A 172 3.46 -13.59 4.59
N VAL A 173 2.38 -14.34 4.92
CA VAL A 173 2.06 -15.62 4.24
C VAL A 173 1.65 -15.36 2.80
N LEU A 174 0.69 -14.47 2.59
CA LEU A 174 0.07 -14.19 1.30
C LEU A 174 1.12 -13.69 0.30
N LEU A 175 1.84 -12.62 0.64
CA LEU A 175 2.70 -11.94 -0.32
C LEU A 175 3.94 -12.77 -0.69
N ASN A 176 4.41 -13.68 0.19
CA ASN A 176 5.49 -14.61 -0.14
C ASN A 176 5.05 -15.78 -1.05
N ARG A 177 3.74 -15.96 -1.29
CA ARG A 177 3.19 -16.98 -2.20
C ARG A 177 2.87 -16.42 -3.59
N LEU A 178 2.71 -15.11 -3.69
CA LEU A 178 2.57 -14.36 -4.93
C LEU A 178 3.94 -13.87 -5.42
N PRO A 179 4.08 -13.47 -6.70
CA PRO A 179 5.31 -12.91 -7.24
C PRO A 179 5.52 -11.47 -6.71
N ASN A 180 5.80 -11.34 -5.40
CA ASN A 180 6.18 -10.09 -4.74
C ASN A 180 7.59 -10.19 -4.17
N ARG A 181 8.20 -9.04 -3.87
CA ARG A 181 9.54 -8.99 -3.25
C ARG A 181 9.55 -8.11 -2.00
N PHE A 182 10.08 -8.66 -0.92
CA PHE A 182 10.37 -7.90 0.30
C PHE A 182 11.82 -7.41 0.31
N ILE A 183 11.99 -6.09 0.38
CA ILE A 183 13.30 -5.44 0.42
C ILE A 183 13.60 -4.87 1.82
N SER A 184 14.87 -4.98 2.22
CA SER A 184 15.38 -4.37 3.45
C SER A 184 16.35 -3.23 3.11
N PRO A 185 16.17 -2.01 3.64
CA PRO A 185 17.13 -0.93 3.43
C PRO A 185 18.55 -1.35 3.87
N GLY A 186 19.54 -1.16 2.99
CA GLY A 186 20.97 -1.33 3.32
C GLY A 186 21.49 -2.77 3.39
N ARG A 187 20.76 -3.76 2.86
CA ARG A 187 21.16 -5.18 2.93
C ARG A 187 20.97 -5.90 1.60
N THR A 188 21.82 -5.60 0.63
CA THR A 188 21.96 -6.39 -0.59
C THR A 188 23.39 -6.94 -0.64
N ARG A 189 23.53 -8.26 -0.46
CA ARG A 189 24.83 -8.95 -0.45
C ARG A 189 25.28 -9.40 -1.85
N THR A 190 24.41 -9.40 -2.85
CA THR A 190 24.68 -10.03 -4.16
C THR A 190 24.04 -9.36 -5.39
N ALA A 191 22.94 -8.63 -5.27
CA ALA A 191 22.25 -7.98 -6.41
C ALA A 191 21.82 -6.55 -6.07
N THR A 192 21.79 -5.65 -7.04
CA THR A 192 21.32 -4.27 -6.83
C THR A 192 19.80 -4.26 -6.57
N LEU A 193 19.26 -3.12 -6.12
CA LEU A 193 17.81 -3.00 -5.93
C LEU A 193 17.10 -3.00 -7.30
N GLU A 194 17.75 -2.37 -8.27
CA GLU A 194 17.37 -2.26 -9.66
C GLU A 194 17.27 -3.65 -10.31
N ASP A 195 18.25 -4.55 -10.10
CA ASP A 195 18.19 -5.93 -10.61
C ASP A 195 16.97 -6.68 -10.08
N GLN A 196 16.68 -6.56 -8.77
CA GLN A 196 15.52 -7.20 -8.15
C GLN A 196 14.19 -6.63 -8.66
N ILE A 197 14.16 -5.35 -9.01
CA ILE A 197 13.00 -4.70 -9.61
C ILE A 197 12.81 -5.20 -11.04
N GLY A 198 13.88 -5.23 -11.85
CA GLY A 198 13.84 -5.74 -13.22
C GLY A 198 13.40 -7.20 -13.28
N GLU A 199 13.92 -8.06 -12.39
CA GLU A 199 13.46 -9.46 -12.28
C GLU A 199 11.95 -9.55 -11.98
N LEU A 200 11.42 -8.69 -11.11
CA LEU A 200 10.01 -8.72 -10.73
C LEU A 200 9.08 -8.20 -11.84
N ALA A 201 9.57 -7.24 -12.62
CA ALA A 201 8.90 -6.68 -13.79
C ALA A 201 9.05 -7.55 -15.04
N THR A 202 9.85 -8.61 -15.03
CA THR A 202 9.99 -9.51 -16.19
C THR A 202 8.78 -10.44 -16.32
N GLY A 203 8.31 -10.66 -17.54
CA GLY A 203 7.24 -11.61 -17.84
C GLY A 203 5.91 -11.24 -17.16
N LEU A 204 5.56 -9.95 -17.19
CA LEU A 204 4.22 -9.49 -16.86
C LEU A 204 3.26 -9.92 -17.98
N ASP A 205 2.09 -10.44 -17.61
CA ASP A 205 1.04 -10.83 -18.54
C ASP A 205 -0.08 -9.78 -18.65
N ASP A 206 -1.11 -10.10 -19.42
CA ASP A 206 -2.20 -9.20 -19.79
C ASP A 206 -2.95 -8.58 -18.61
N ASN A 207 -2.92 -9.20 -17.41
CA ASN A 207 -3.60 -8.70 -16.22
C ASN A 207 -2.67 -8.33 -15.06
N ASP A 208 -1.35 -8.49 -15.20
CA ASP A 208 -0.37 -8.07 -14.21
C ASP A 208 -0.28 -6.54 -14.05
N ALA A 209 -0.04 -6.10 -12.81
CA ALA A 209 0.28 -4.71 -12.47
C ALA A 209 1.51 -4.65 -11.56
N PHE A 210 2.65 -4.22 -12.10
CA PHE A 210 3.86 -4.00 -11.31
C PHE A 210 3.78 -2.67 -10.56
N VAL A 211 3.78 -2.69 -9.23
CA VAL A 211 3.61 -1.50 -8.39
C VAL A 211 4.93 -1.03 -7.80
N ILE A 212 5.27 0.24 -8.05
CA ILE A 212 6.47 0.90 -7.54
C ILE A 212 6.19 2.28 -6.91
N PHE A 213 6.92 2.56 -5.84
CA PHE A 213 6.88 3.84 -5.11
C PHE A 213 8.24 4.54 -5.22
N PRO A 214 8.48 5.38 -6.24
CA PRO A 214 9.82 5.89 -6.55
C PRO A 214 10.38 6.86 -5.49
N GLU A 215 9.57 7.36 -4.56
CA GLU A 215 10.06 8.12 -3.39
C GLU A 215 10.92 7.27 -2.44
N GLY A 216 10.64 5.96 -2.38
CA GLY A 216 11.31 5.01 -1.50
C GLY A 216 11.01 5.20 0.00
N GLY A 217 10.02 6.02 0.37
CA GLY A 217 9.60 6.23 1.75
C GLY A 217 8.53 7.30 1.90
N ASN A 218 7.95 7.39 3.11
CA ASN A 218 6.90 8.39 3.39
C ASN A 218 7.51 9.78 3.45
N PHE A 219 6.77 10.77 2.94
CA PHE A 219 7.13 12.17 3.03
C PHE A 219 7.34 12.62 4.48
N THR A 220 8.47 13.28 4.73
CA THR A 220 8.66 14.13 5.91
C THR A 220 9.51 15.34 5.50
N PRO A 221 9.35 16.51 6.16
CA PRO A 221 10.17 17.68 5.85
C PRO A 221 11.68 17.40 5.93
N GLY A 222 12.12 16.66 6.97
CA GLY A 222 13.51 16.26 7.13
C GLY A 222 14.02 15.32 6.02
N ARG A 223 13.19 14.39 5.54
CA ARG A 223 13.53 13.53 4.38
C ARG A 223 13.64 14.33 3.09
N LYS A 224 12.75 15.32 2.88
CA LYS A 224 12.81 16.21 1.72
C LYS A 224 14.12 16.99 1.68
N VAL A 225 14.46 17.68 2.77
CA VAL A 225 15.72 18.43 2.89
C VAL A 225 16.94 17.53 2.64
N SER A 226 16.95 16.35 3.27
CA SER A 226 18.04 15.38 3.09
C SER A 226 18.13 14.85 1.66
N ALA A 227 17.01 14.68 0.96
CA ALA A 227 16.99 14.23 -0.43
C ALA A 227 17.52 15.31 -1.38
N ILE A 228 17.11 16.57 -1.21
CA ILE A 228 17.62 17.72 -1.98
C ILE A 228 19.12 17.89 -1.77
N ALA A 229 19.60 17.81 -0.52
CA ALA A 229 21.03 17.88 -0.23
C ALA A 229 21.83 16.76 -0.93
N ARG A 230 21.29 15.53 -0.98
CA ARG A 230 21.91 14.43 -1.73
C ARG A 230 21.94 14.66 -3.23
N LEU A 231 20.89 15.24 -3.82
CA LEU A 231 20.87 15.60 -5.24
C LEU A 231 21.97 16.63 -5.56
N ARG A 232 22.07 17.69 -4.74
CA ARG A 232 23.13 18.70 -4.86
C ARG A 232 24.53 18.11 -4.74
N ALA A 233 24.75 17.25 -3.74
CA ALA A 233 26.04 16.60 -3.53
C ALA A 233 26.46 15.68 -4.68
N ARG A 234 25.51 15.19 -5.48
CA ARG A 234 25.76 14.38 -6.69
C ARG A 234 25.88 15.20 -7.97
N GLY A 235 25.87 16.54 -7.88
CA GLY A 235 25.90 17.43 -9.04
C GLY A 235 24.58 17.50 -9.82
N LEU A 236 23.50 16.89 -9.32
CA LEU A 236 22.17 16.90 -9.94
C LEU A 236 21.41 18.18 -9.57
N HIS A 237 21.97 19.34 -9.93
CA HIS A 237 21.48 20.65 -9.51
C HIS A 237 20.07 20.95 -10.02
N ASP A 238 19.77 20.66 -11.28
CA ASP A 238 18.44 20.91 -11.85
C ASP A 238 17.36 20.08 -11.15
N MET A 239 17.65 18.80 -10.90
CA MET A 239 16.75 17.92 -10.15
C MET A 239 16.57 18.39 -8.70
N ALA A 240 17.59 18.97 -8.08
CA ALA A 240 17.48 19.56 -6.75
C ALA A 240 16.54 20.79 -6.75
N VAL A 241 16.65 21.68 -7.75
CA VAL A 241 15.76 22.84 -7.91
C VAL A 241 14.31 22.38 -8.12
N ARG A 242 14.09 21.41 -9.00
CA ARG A 242 12.75 20.83 -9.21
C ARG A 242 12.19 20.21 -7.92
N ALA A 243 13.03 19.50 -7.16
CA ALA A 243 12.65 18.90 -5.88
C ALA A 243 12.31 19.94 -4.80
N GLU A 244 12.88 21.15 -4.85
CA GLU A 244 12.51 22.24 -3.94
C GLU A 244 11.06 22.68 -4.16
N GLY A 245 10.61 22.71 -5.42
CA GLY A 245 9.24 23.07 -5.80
C GLY A 245 8.15 22.10 -5.32
N LEU A 246 8.48 20.83 -5.06
CA LEU A 246 7.50 19.81 -4.64
C LEU A 246 6.99 20.06 -3.22
N ARG A 247 5.72 20.36 -3.02
CA ARG A 247 5.15 20.70 -1.69
C ARG A 247 4.72 19.47 -0.89
N ASN A 248 4.28 18.43 -1.57
CA ASN A 248 3.60 17.26 -1.04
C ASN A 248 4.40 15.97 -1.14
N LEU A 249 5.40 15.93 -2.03
CA LEU A 249 6.13 14.73 -2.40
C LEU A 249 7.63 14.81 -2.09
N LEU A 250 8.26 13.66 -1.89
CA LEU A 250 9.71 13.55 -1.99
C LEU A 250 10.12 13.51 -3.47
N PRO A 251 11.34 13.96 -3.82
CA PRO A 251 11.84 13.76 -5.17
C PRO A 251 11.88 12.26 -5.52
N PRO A 252 11.41 11.87 -6.72
CA PRO A 252 11.41 10.49 -7.14
C PRO A 252 12.84 10.00 -7.40
N LYS A 253 13.07 8.70 -7.21
CA LYS A 253 14.31 8.01 -7.57
C LYS A 253 14.08 7.23 -8.86
N PRO A 254 14.70 7.63 -9.99
CA PRO A 254 14.41 7.03 -11.29
C PRO A 254 14.78 5.54 -11.41
N GLY A 255 15.93 5.13 -10.86
CA GLY A 255 16.55 3.83 -11.17
C GLY A 255 15.63 2.61 -11.11
N GLY A 256 14.81 2.50 -10.06
CA GLY A 256 13.85 1.39 -9.95
C GLY A 256 12.74 1.42 -11.01
N LEU A 257 12.20 2.59 -11.34
CA LEU A 257 11.17 2.70 -12.37
C LEU A 257 11.74 2.43 -13.74
N LEU A 258 12.92 2.98 -14.05
CA LEU A 258 13.59 2.80 -15.32
C LEU A 258 13.93 1.32 -15.55
N ALA A 259 14.46 0.62 -14.54
CA ALA A 259 14.71 -0.82 -14.59
C ALA A 259 13.43 -1.64 -14.84
N ALA A 260 12.29 -1.22 -14.28
CA ALA A 260 11.01 -1.88 -14.54
C ALA A 260 10.52 -1.66 -15.97
N ILE A 261 10.66 -0.43 -16.51
CA ILE A 261 10.32 -0.10 -17.90
C ILE A 261 11.20 -0.90 -18.87
N ASP A 262 12.50 -1.01 -18.59
CA ASP A 262 13.42 -1.79 -19.44
C ASP A 262 13.10 -3.29 -19.44
N ALA A 263 12.64 -3.82 -18.30
CA ALA A 263 12.25 -5.23 -18.17
C ALA A 263 10.87 -5.56 -18.78
N ALA A 264 10.01 -4.55 -18.95
CA ALA A 264 8.66 -4.68 -19.49
C ALA A 264 8.34 -3.54 -20.48
N PRO A 265 8.98 -3.52 -21.66
CA PRO A 265 8.83 -2.44 -22.63
C PRO A 265 7.42 -2.32 -23.21
N ASP A 266 6.65 -3.42 -23.21
CA ASP A 266 5.27 -3.45 -23.68
C ASP A 266 4.24 -2.97 -22.62
N ALA A 267 4.69 -2.70 -21.39
CA ALA A 267 3.81 -2.28 -20.30
C ALA A 267 3.49 -0.78 -20.36
N GLY A 268 2.22 -0.44 -20.22
CA GLY A 268 1.80 0.95 -20.01
C GLY A 268 2.21 1.45 -18.63
N VAL A 269 2.45 2.75 -18.47
CA VAL A 269 2.76 3.37 -17.17
C VAL A 269 1.53 4.07 -16.64
N ILE A 270 1.10 3.71 -15.43
CA ILE A 270 0.00 4.38 -14.73
C ILE A 270 0.56 5.20 -13.58
N PHE A 271 0.37 6.51 -13.63
CA PHE A 271 0.63 7.39 -12.50
C PHE A 271 -0.59 7.46 -11.59
N VAL A 272 -0.38 7.31 -10.28
CA VAL A 272 -1.44 7.38 -9.28
C VAL A 272 -1.16 8.47 -8.27
N ALA A 273 -2.11 9.39 -8.15
CA ALA A 273 -2.17 10.37 -7.07
C ALA A 273 -3.31 10.04 -6.13
N HIS A 274 -3.11 10.34 -4.85
CA HIS A 274 -4.18 10.26 -3.86
C HIS A 274 -3.98 11.30 -2.75
N THR A 275 -5.08 11.67 -2.10
CA THR A 275 -5.13 12.58 -0.94
C THR A 275 -6.09 12.06 0.14
N GLY A 276 -5.85 12.37 1.41
CA GLY A 276 -6.81 12.12 2.51
C GLY A 276 -6.31 11.20 3.61
N LEU A 277 -5.26 10.40 3.35
CA LEU A 277 -4.60 9.56 4.37
C LEU A 277 -3.18 10.04 4.71
N ASP A 278 -2.78 11.20 4.19
CA ASP A 278 -1.44 11.81 4.27
C ASP A 278 -0.84 11.95 5.68
N ARG A 279 -1.70 11.91 6.70
CA ARG A 279 -1.34 12.13 8.09
C ARG A 279 -1.21 10.83 8.89
N MET A 280 -1.57 9.68 8.32
CA MET A 280 -1.52 8.37 9.00
C MET A 280 -0.20 7.66 8.75
N VAL A 281 0.88 8.19 9.32
CA VAL A 281 2.23 7.63 9.12
C VAL A 281 2.60 6.64 10.23
N SER A 282 1.97 6.74 11.41
CA SER A 282 2.24 5.91 12.58
C SER A 282 0.97 5.41 13.29
N VAL A 283 1.10 4.40 14.15
CA VAL A 283 0.02 3.91 15.04
C VAL A 283 -0.52 5.03 15.94
N ALA A 284 0.34 5.96 16.36
CA ALA A 284 -0.05 7.14 17.12
C ALA A 284 -0.89 8.14 16.30
N ASP A 285 -0.68 8.19 14.98
CA ASP A 285 -1.49 9.01 14.08
C ASP A 285 -2.86 8.38 13.85
N VAL A 286 -2.91 7.06 13.62
CA VAL A 286 -4.17 6.29 13.58
C VAL A 286 -4.96 6.49 14.88
N TRP A 287 -4.29 6.44 16.04
CA TRP A 287 -4.93 6.71 17.33
C TRP A 287 -5.48 8.13 17.41
N ARG A 288 -4.72 9.15 16.99
CA ARG A 288 -5.13 10.57 17.06
C ARG A 288 -6.27 10.92 16.13
N GLU A 289 -6.34 10.30 14.96
CA GLU A 289 -7.27 10.71 13.90
C GLU A 289 -8.64 10.00 13.94
N LEU A 290 -8.86 9.05 14.86
CA LEU A 290 -10.17 8.43 15.10
C LEU A 290 -11.14 9.35 15.88
N PRO A 291 -12.42 9.50 15.47
CA PRO A 291 -13.15 8.81 14.38
C PRO A 291 -13.03 9.54 13.03
N MET A 292 -12.89 8.81 11.92
CA MET A 292 -12.35 9.34 10.67
C MET A 292 -13.42 9.71 9.63
N ASP A 293 -14.08 10.85 9.76
CA ASP A 293 -14.84 11.47 8.65
C ASP A 293 -13.89 11.94 7.54
N LYS A 294 -13.31 10.99 6.81
CA LYS A 294 -12.27 11.23 5.80
C LYS A 294 -12.75 10.80 4.43
N ARG A 295 -12.43 11.66 3.47
CA ARG A 295 -12.61 11.43 2.05
C ARG A 295 -11.24 11.19 1.44
N LEU A 296 -11.02 9.98 0.95
CA LEU A 296 -9.87 9.62 0.15
C LEU A 296 -10.20 9.93 -1.30
N VAL A 297 -9.40 10.76 -1.94
CA VAL A 297 -9.57 11.07 -3.37
C VAL A 297 -8.41 10.44 -4.12
N MET A 298 -8.69 9.67 -5.16
CA MET A 298 -7.69 9.05 -6.02
C MET A 298 -7.82 9.56 -7.44
N ARG A 299 -6.69 9.67 -8.14
CA ARG A 299 -6.65 9.96 -9.57
C ARG A 299 -5.59 9.10 -10.24
N PHE A 300 -5.94 8.62 -11.43
CA PHE A 300 -5.09 7.80 -12.25
C PHE A 300 -4.84 8.50 -13.59
N TRP A 301 -3.63 8.38 -14.13
CA TRP A 301 -3.28 8.78 -15.48
C TRP A 301 -2.56 7.64 -16.17
N SER A 302 -3.00 7.29 -17.38
CA SER A 302 -2.38 6.25 -18.20
C SER A 302 -1.43 6.89 -19.22
N VAL A 303 -0.26 6.30 -19.39
CA VAL A 303 0.69 6.60 -20.47
C VAL A 303 0.95 5.29 -21.21
N PRO A 304 0.61 5.20 -22.50
CA PRO A 304 0.86 4.00 -23.29
C PRO A 304 2.37 3.80 -23.51
N PRO A 305 2.85 2.56 -23.70
CA PRO A 305 4.28 2.27 -23.82
C PRO A 305 4.94 3.05 -24.98
N GLU A 306 4.18 3.35 -26.04
CA GLU A 306 4.66 4.10 -27.21
C GLU A 306 4.95 5.59 -26.90
N GLU A 307 4.39 6.13 -25.81
CA GLU A 307 4.62 7.52 -25.36
C GLU A 307 5.70 7.62 -24.28
N VAL A 308 6.23 6.50 -23.78
CA VAL A 308 7.32 6.50 -22.80
C VAL A 308 8.64 6.83 -23.51
N PRO A 309 9.39 7.87 -23.07
CA PRO A 309 10.67 8.22 -23.71
C PRO A 309 11.65 7.05 -23.71
N THR A 310 12.57 6.99 -24.68
CA THR A 310 13.56 5.90 -24.77
C THR A 310 14.86 6.22 -24.05
N GLY A 311 15.27 7.49 -23.99
CA GLY A 311 16.53 7.90 -23.35
C GLY A 311 16.45 7.90 -21.82
N GLU A 312 17.50 7.44 -21.14
CA GLU A 312 17.55 7.42 -19.65
C GLU A 312 17.36 8.82 -19.03
N GLN A 313 18.04 9.82 -19.60
CA GLN A 313 17.93 11.21 -19.16
C GLN A 313 16.53 11.77 -19.44
N GLU A 314 15.97 11.51 -20.61
CA GLU A 314 14.61 11.93 -20.99
C GLU A 314 13.56 11.29 -20.07
N ARG A 315 13.69 10.00 -19.75
CA ARG A 315 12.82 9.30 -18.77
C ARG A 315 12.94 9.90 -17.37
N THR A 316 14.13 10.32 -16.98
CA THR A 316 14.35 10.98 -15.68
C THR A 316 13.63 12.33 -15.64
N GLU A 317 13.76 13.15 -16.68
CA GLU A 317 13.08 14.45 -16.78
C GLU A 317 11.56 14.28 -16.83
N TRP A 318 11.08 13.32 -17.62
CA TRP A 318 9.68 12.93 -17.74
C TRP A 318 9.09 12.47 -16.41
N LEU A 319 9.81 11.65 -15.63
CA LEU A 319 9.37 11.24 -14.30
C LEU A 319 9.20 12.43 -13.37
N TYR A 320 10.14 13.38 -13.39
CA TYR A 320 10.02 14.58 -12.59
C TYR A 320 8.88 15.51 -13.08
N ASP A 321 8.56 15.54 -14.38
CA ASP A 321 7.44 16.31 -14.93
C ASP A 321 6.11 15.76 -14.40
N TRP A 322 5.97 14.43 -14.46
CA TRP A 322 4.85 13.73 -13.84
C TRP A 322 4.77 13.98 -12.34
N TRP A 323 5.90 13.96 -11.64
CA TRP A 323 5.93 14.23 -10.19
C TRP A 323 5.45 15.64 -9.85
N ALA A 324 5.83 16.65 -10.64
CA ALA A 324 5.34 18.02 -10.48
C ALA A 324 3.84 18.11 -10.73
N ARG A 325 3.32 17.41 -11.75
CA ARG A 325 1.88 17.35 -12.05
C ARG A 325 1.08 16.70 -10.91
N ILE A 326 1.58 15.59 -10.36
CA ILE A 326 0.98 14.90 -9.21
C ILE A 326 1.00 15.81 -7.98
N ASP A 327 2.12 16.50 -7.71
CA ASP A 327 2.26 17.42 -6.58
C ASP A 327 1.24 18.57 -6.63
N ALA A 328 1.07 19.17 -7.81
CA ALA A 328 0.07 20.22 -8.05
C ALA A 328 -1.35 19.69 -7.86
N TRP A 329 -1.68 18.52 -8.43
CA TRP A 329 -2.99 17.91 -8.26
C TRP A 329 -3.31 17.62 -6.78
N ILE A 330 -2.33 17.18 -6.00
CA ILE A 330 -2.50 16.97 -4.54
C ILE A 330 -2.79 18.29 -3.83
N ASP A 331 -2.08 19.37 -4.18
CA ASP A 331 -2.29 20.69 -3.56
C ASP A 331 -3.71 21.21 -3.82
N GLU A 332 -4.23 21.01 -5.04
CA GLU A 332 -5.58 21.39 -5.47
C GLU A 332 -6.68 20.52 -4.84
N ASN A 333 -6.41 19.24 -4.59
CA ASN A 333 -7.40 18.25 -4.12
C ASN A 333 -7.20 17.85 -2.65
N ARG A 334 -6.56 18.71 -1.85
CA ARG A 334 -6.46 18.48 -0.39
C ARG A 334 -7.86 18.49 0.21
N PRO A 335 -8.26 17.44 0.96
CA PRO A 335 -9.57 17.43 1.60
C PRO A 335 -9.67 18.58 2.60
N ALA A 336 -10.75 19.36 2.50
CA ALA A 336 -11.06 20.38 3.49
C ALA A 336 -11.18 19.73 4.88
N PRO A 337 -10.65 20.35 5.95
CA PRO A 337 -10.82 19.82 7.30
C PRO A 337 -12.32 19.73 7.62
N ARG A 338 -12.89 18.52 7.70
CA ARG A 338 -14.24 18.35 8.24
C ARG A 338 -14.16 18.59 9.76
N PRO A 339 -15.02 19.44 10.35
CA PRO A 339 -15.06 19.57 11.80
C PRO A 339 -15.42 18.22 12.41
N LEU A 340 -14.77 17.85 13.53
CA LEU A 340 -14.86 16.54 14.20
C LEU A 340 -16.26 16.13 14.69
N TRP A 341 -17.28 16.95 14.43
CA TRP A 341 -18.68 16.69 14.72
C TRP A 341 -19.56 17.76 14.06
N THR A 342 -20.48 17.35 13.19
CA THR A 342 -21.68 18.16 12.88
C THR A 342 -22.88 17.46 13.53
N PRO A 343 -23.58 18.09 14.49
CA PRO A 343 -24.86 17.55 14.95
C PRO A 343 -25.80 17.55 13.75
N ARG A 344 -26.30 16.37 13.35
CA ARG A 344 -27.36 16.32 12.34
C ARG A 344 -28.56 17.09 12.89
N GLY A 345 -28.96 18.13 12.16
CA GLY A 345 -30.27 18.74 12.33
C GLY A 345 -31.35 17.67 12.21
N ARG A 346 -32.37 17.78 13.07
CA ARG A 346 -33.47 16.83 13.20
C ARG A 346 -34.25 16.65 11.90
#